data_AF-A0A8B6DU72-F1
#
_entry.id   AF-A0A8B6DU72-F1
#
_cell.length_a   1.000
_cell.length_b   1.000
_cell.length_c   1.000
_cell.angle_alpha   90.00
_cell.angle_beta   90.00
_cell.angle_gamma   90.00
#
_symmetry.space_group_name_H-M   'P 1'
#
loop_
_entity.id
_entity.type
_entity.pdbx_description
1 polymer ?
#
loop_
_entity_poly.entity_id
_entity_poly.type
_entity_poly.pdbx_seq_one_letter_code
_entity_poly.pdbx_strand_id
1 'polypeptide(L)'
;MGFTSHQVVDAVRGIQRLNSGEGGTNVSATDIMNVLLREDHLQTTDILNLPETSTAEGSVGASFDDTDLILEENRQLQEQRQCKVCREFDSTVAFLPCGHIVCCTDCAPAMRKCPVCKTYVKGTVKTFLA
;
A
#
# COMPACT_ATOMS: atom_id res chain seq x y z
N MET A 1 18.01 -36.03 9.80
CA MET A 1 16.61 -36.00 9.34
C MET A 1 16.58 -35.10 8.11
N GLY A 2 16.58 -35.67 6.89
CA GLY A 2 16.73 -34.93 5.64
C GLY A 2 15.52 -35.14 4.74
N PHE A 3 15.02 -34.06 4.14
CA PHE A 3 13.87 -34.11 3.23
C PHE A 3 14.26 -34.83 1.94
N THR A 4 13.39 -35.72 1.45
CA THR A 4 13.64 -36.48 0.22
C THR A 4 13.38 -35.59 -1.00
N SER A 5 14.04 -35.86 -2.14
CA SER A 5 13.89 -35.07 -3.38
C SER A 5 12.43 -34.95 -3.86
N HIS A 6 11.59 -35.94 -3.54
CA HIS A 6 10.15 -35.92 -3.83
C HIS A 6 9.41 -34.85 -3.00
N GLN A 7 9.77 -34.68 -1.72
CA GLN A 7 9.16 -33.68 -0.84
C GLN A 7 9.45 -32.24 -1.27
N VAL A 8 10.60 -32.00 -1.91
CA VAL A 8 10.96 -30.67 -2.46
C VAL A 8 10.15 -30.37 -3.72
N VAL A 9 9.95 -31.36 -4.59
CA VAL A 9 9.15 -31.19 -5.83
C VAL A 9 7.68 -30.95 -5.52
N ASP A 10 7.12 -31.65 -4.51
CA ASP A 10 5.74 -31.45 -4.07
C ASP A 10 5.53 -30.08 -3.42
N ALA A 11 6.53 -29.58 -2.66
CA ALA A 11 6.48 -28.23 -2.08
C ALA A 11 6.49 -27.13 -3.16
N VAL A 12 7.31 -27.28 -4.21
CA VAL A 12 7.35 -26.33 -5.34
C VAL A 12 6.02 -26.35 -6.13
N ARG A 13 5.45 -27.54 -6.37
CA ARG A 13 4.14 -27.67 -7.03
C ARG A 13 2.98 -27.11 -6.20
N GLY A 14 3.07 -27.20 -4.86
CA GLY A 14 2.12 -26.57 -3.94
C GLY A 14 2.14 -25.04 -4.00
N ILE A 15 3.33 -24.44 -4.12
CA ILE A 15 3.48 -22.98 -4.26
C ILE A 15 2.94 -22.49 -5.62
N GLN A 16 3.14 -23.25 -6.71
CA GLN A 16 2.63 -22.89 -8.04
C GLN A 16 1.09 -22.83 -8.10
N ARG A 17 0.40 -23.65 -7.30
CA ARG A 17 -1.08 -23.66 -7.23
C ARG A 17 -1.66 -22.45 -6.48
N LEU A 18 -0.92 -21.85 -5.55
CA LEU A 18 -1.33 -20.62 -4.86
C LEU A 18 -1.16 -19.37 -5.76
N ASN A 19 -0.25 -19.42 -6.74
CA ASN A 19 -0.05 -18.37 -7.73
C ASN A 19 -0.96 -18.50 -8.97
N SER A 20 -1.80 -19.54 -9.04
CA SER A 20 -2.78 -19.72 -10.14
C SER A 20 -4.13 -19.07 -9.83
N GLY A 21 -4.27 -18.39 -8.68
CA GLY A 21 -5.39 -17.50 -8.40
C GLY A 21 -5.16 -16.16 -9.08
N GLU A 22 -5.51 -16.09 -10.37
CA GLU A 22 -5.62 -14.83 -11.09
C GLU A 22 -6.68 -13.96 -10.42
N GLY A 23 -6.26 -12.85 -9.83
CA GLY A 23 -7.18 -11.93 -9.17
C GLY A 23 -6.49 -10.91 -8.29
N GLY A 24 -5.46 -10.23 -8.80
CA GLY A 24 -5.06 -8.95 -8.23
C GLY A 24 -6.20 -7.96 -8.49
N THR A 25 -7.18 -7.87 -7.59
CA THR A 25 -8.22 -6.85 -7.69
C THR A 25 -7.54 -5.51 -7.43
N ASN A 26 -7.30 -4.75 -8.49
CA ASN A 26 -7.11 -3.31 -8.40
C ASN A 26 -8.41 -2.73 -7.83
N VAL A 27 -8.45 -2.63 -6.50
CA VAL A 27 -9.55 -2.01 -5.77
C VAL A 27 -9.62 -0.57 -6.25
N SER A 28 -10.64 -0.26 -7.05
CA SER A 28 -10.83 1.11 -7.54
C SER A 28 -11.11 2.02 -6.34
N ALA A 29 -10.82 3.31 -6.46
CA ALA A 29 -11.25 4.30 -5.47
C ALA A 29 -12.76 4.19 -5.18
N THR A 30 -13.56 3.78 -6.19
CA THR A 30 -14.98 3.47 -6.05
C THR A 30 -15.26 2.23 -5.21
N ASP A 31 -14.40 1.20 -5.23
CA ASP A 31 -14.59 -0.01 -4.43
C ASP A 31 -14.26 0.24 -2.96
N ILE A 32 -13.24 1.06 -2.68
CA ILE A 32 -12.95 1.56 -1.33
C ILE A 32 -14.14 2.39 -0.83
N MET A 33 -14.64 3.32 -1.66
CA MET A 33 -15.80 4.14 -1.33
C MET A 33 -17.06 3.29 -1.11
N ASN A 34 -17.27 2.22 -1.88
CA ASN A 34 -18.39 1.29 -1.71
C ASN A 34 -18.28 0.45 -0.43
N VAL A 35 -17.08 0.17 0.07
CA VAL A 35 -16.87 -0.51 1.36
C VAL A 35 -17.10 0.47 2.52
N LEU A 36 -16.58 1.70 2.42
CA LEU A 36 -16.80 2.75 3.42
C LEU A 36 -18.27 3.17 3.52
N LEU A 37 -19.01 3.16 2.40
CA LEU A 37 -20.45 3.46 2.36
C LEU A 37 -21.34 2.30 2.85
N ARG A 38 -20.78 1.14 3.24
CA ARG A 38 -21.55 0.01 3.79
C ARG A 38 -21.68 0.02 5.30
N GLU A 39 -21.07 0.97 5.99
CA GLU A 39 -21.22 1.15 7.45
C GLU A 39 -22.27 2.22 7.84
N ASP A 40 -23.21 2.56 6.96
CA ASP A 40 -24.37 3.42 7.26
C ASP A 40 -25.72 2.70 7.15
N HIS A 41 -25.77 1.44 7.61
CA HIS A 41 -27.06 0.74 7.75
C HIS A 41 -27.68 0.99 9.13
N LEU A 42 -28.15 2.21 9.37
CA LEU A 42 -29.36 2.39 10.17
C LEU A 42 -30.55 2.53 9.21
N GLN A 43 -31.49 1.61 9.36
CA GLN A 43 -32.58 1.31 8.42
C GLN A 43 -33.49 2.53 8.15
N THR A 44 -33.79 2.78 6.87
CA THR A 44 -34.63 3.88 6.39
C THR A 44 -36.13 3.55 6.38
N THR A 45 -36.58 2.58 7.16
CA THR A 45 -37.99 2.15 7.18
C THR A 45 -38.58 2.44 8.55
N ASP A 46 -39.04 3.68 8.73
CA ASP A 46 -40.14 4.08 9.63
C ASP A 46 -40.42 5.60 9.50
N ILE A 47 -40.72 6.09 8.30
CA ILE A 47 -41.18 7.48 8.06
C ILE A 47 -42.71 7.52 7.93
N LEU A 48 -43.42 7.08 8.97
CA LEU A 48 -44.78 7.58 9.29
C LEU A 48 -45.04 7.39 10.80
N ASN A 49 -44.27 8.05 11.66
CA ASN A 49 -44.81 8.44 12.97
C ASN A 49 -44.07 9.65 13.56
N LEU A 50 -44.70 10.82 13.50
CA LEU A 50 -44.29 12.00 14.26
C LEU A 50 -44.85 11.88 15.69
N PRO A 51 -44.01 12.12 16.71
CA PRO A 51 -44.39 13.16 17.66
C PRO A 51 -43.24 14.15 17.89
N GLU A 52 -43.65 15.39 18.02
CA GLU A 52 -42.84 16.59 18.24
C GLU A 52 -42.04 16.49 19.55
N THR A 53 -40.82 17.03 19.57
CA THR A 53 -40.31 18.06 20.51
C THR A 53 -38.78 18.01 20.72
N SER A 54 -38.14 19.16 20.46
CA SER A 54 -36.92 19.71 21.09
C SER A 54 -35.53 19.06 20.88
N THR A 55 -34.74 19.76 20.05
CA THR A 55 -33.34 20.20 20.24
C THR A 55 -32.15 19.24 20.08
N ALA A 56 -31.16 19.75 19.32
CA ALA A 56 -29.75 19.36 19.21
C ALA A 56 -29.33 18.32 18.13
N GLU A 57 -29.46 18.73 16.87
CA GLU A 57 -28.39 18.82 15.86
C GLU A 57 -27.25 17.77 15.92
N GLY A 58 -27.39 16.70 15.14
CA GLY A 58 -26.32 15.78 14.78
C GLY A 58 -25.90 15.98 13.33
N SER A 59 -25.10 17.02 13.07
CA SER A 59 -24.43 17.21 11.78
C SER A 59 -23.29 16.21 11.64
N VAL A 60 -23.43 15.23 10.74
CA VAL A 60 -22.28 14.45 10.25
C VAL A 60 -21.53 15.35 9.26
N GLY A 61 -20.88 16.38 9.77
CA GLY A 61 -19.99 17.25 9.03
C GLY A 61 -18.57 16.72 9.21
N ALA A 62 -18.08 15.89 8.29
CA ALA A 62 -16.64 15.82 8.12
C ALA A 62 -16.18 17.23 7.76
N SER A 63 -15.35 17.85 8.60
CA SER A 63 -14.85 19.19 8.35
C SER A 63 -13.98 19.13 7.08
N PHE A 64 -14.12 20.11 6.19
CA PHE A 64 -13.28 20.21 4.98
C PHE A 64 -11.78 20.22 5.32
N ASP A 65 -11.45 20.68 6.53
CA ASP A 65 -10.08 20.76 7.04
C ASP A 65 -9.46 19.37 7.31
N ASP A 66 -10.24 18.38 7.74
CA ASP A 66 -9.73 17.02 8.01
C ASP A 66 -9.34 16.28 6.72
N THR A 67 -10.12 16.49 5.64
CA THR A 67 -9.82 15.89 4.34
C THR A 67 -8.51 16.41 3.76
N ASP A 68 -8.23 17.71 3.86
CA ASP A 68 -7.00 18.30 3.33
C ASP A 68 -5.76 17.81 4.10
N LEU A 69 -5.87 17.64 5.42
CA LEU A 69 -4.80 17.08 6.24
C LEU A 69 -4.46 15.64 5.84
N ILE A 70 -5.48 14.79 5.64
CA ILE A 70 -5.29 13.40 5.23
C ILE A 70 -4.69 13.31 3.82
N LEU A 71 -5.11 14.18 2.90
CA LEU A 71 -4.56 14.22 1.55
C LEU A 71 -3.09 14.62 1.55
N GLU A 72 -2.72 15.61 2.36
CA GLU A 72 -1.34 16.04 2.53
C GLU A 72 -0.46 14.96 3.16
N GLU A 73 -0.97 14.27 4.20
CA GLU A 73 -0.26 13.14 4.81
C GLU A 73 -0.02 12.00 3.80
N ASN A 74 -1.04 11.64 3.01
CA ASN A 74 -0.91 10.64 1.96
C ASN A 74 0.16 11.02 0.93
N ARG A 75 0.20 12.29 0.51
CA ARG A 75 1.22 12.80 -0.39
C ARG A 75 2.62 12.64 0.20
N GLN A 76 2.80 13.02 1.46
CA GLN A 76 4.09 12.88 2.16
C GLN A 76 4.53 11.42 2.26
N LEU A 77 3.60 10.51 2.59
CA LEU A 77 3.87 9.08 2.68
C LEU A 77 4.26 8.48 1.31
N GLN A 78 3.64 8.93 0.22
CA GLN A 78 4.03 8.53 -1.14
C GLN A 78 5.42 9.05 -1.50
N GLU A 79 5.71 10.33 -1.26
CA GLU A 79 7.02 10.94 -1.53
C GLU A 79 8.15 10.25 -0.76
N GLN A 80 7.89 9.76 0.46
CA GLN A 80 8.85 8.99 1.25
C GLN A 80 9.28 7.70 0.55
N ARG A 81 8.37 7.02 -0.16
CA ARG A 81 8.63 5.73 -0.84
C ARG A 81 9.24 5.90 -2.23
N GLN A 82 9.04 7.05 -2.87
CA GLN A 82 9.54 7.32 -4.22
C GLN A 82 11.07 7.27 -4.32
N CYS A 83 11.55 6.88 -5.50
CA CYS A 83 12.94 6.91 -5.91
C CYS A 83 13.50 8.32 -5.73
N LYS A 84 14.60 8.43 -4.98
CA LYS A 84 15.22 9.73 -4.69
C LYS A 84 16.00 10.31 -5.86
N VAL A 85 16.06 9.62 -6.99
CA VAL A 85 16.75 10.02 -8.21
C VAL A 85 15.77 10.56 -9.24
N CYS A 86 14.83 9.73 -9.74
CA CYS A 86 13.86 10.17 -10.75
C CYS A 86 12.56 10.74 -10.18
N ARG A 87 12.19 10.39 -8.93
CA ARG A 87 10.90 10.73 -8.30
C ARG A 87 9.65 10.29 -9.09
N GLU A 88 9.82 9.35 -10.03
CA GLU A 88 8.75 8.87 -10.90
C GLU A 88 8.22 7.50 -10.45
N PHE A 89 9.12 6.64 -9.95
CA PHE A 89 8.79 5.28 -9.50
C PHE A 89 9.20 5.07 -8.05
N ASP A 90 8.66 4.04 -7.41
CA ASP A 90 9.02 3.69 -6.04
C ASP A 90 10.46 3.17 -5.91
N SER A 91 11.03 3.41 -4.73
CA SER A 91 12.30 2.82 -4.33
C SER A 91 12.11 1.31 -4.11
N THR A 92 12.69 0.51 -5.01
CA THR A 92 12.53 -0.95 -5.04
C THR A 92 13.87 -1.69 -5.05
N VAL A 93 14.98 -0.97 -4.84
CA VAL A 93 16.33 -1.54 -4.84
C VAL A 93 17.06 -1.22 -3.55
N ALA A 94 17.49 -2.26 -2.84
CA ALA A 94 18.41 -2.17 -1.71
C ALA A 94 19.88 -2.17 -2.19
N PHE A 95 20.69 -1.24 -1.69
CA PHE A 95 22.13 -1.20 -1.97
C PHE A 95 22.94 -2.02 -0.95
N LEU A 96 23.77 -2.96 -1.42
CA LEU A 96 24.65 -3.74 -0.54
C LEU A 96 26.03 -3.08 -0.42
N PRO A 97 26.64 -3.04 0.79
CA PRO A 97 26.19 -3.69 2.03
C PRO A 97 25.29 -2.82 2.93
N CYS A 98 25.01 -1.57 2.58
CA CYS A 98 24.39 -0.63 3.52
C CYS A 98 22.87 -0.81 3.73
N GLY A 99 22.19 -1.58 2.88
CA GLY A 99 20.77 -1.93 3.00
C GLY A 99 19.77 -0.83 2.63
N HIS A 100 20.21 0.39 2.31
CA HIS A 100 19.29 1.49 2.02
C HIS A 100 18.48 1.26 0.72
N ILE A 101 17.16 1.41 0.81
CA ILE A 101 16.21 1.30 -0.30
C ILE A 101 15.81 2.71 -0.74
N VAL A 102 16.45 3.22 -1.79
CA VAL A 102 16.34 4.66 -2.16
C VAL A 102 16.26 4.90 -3.67
N CYS A 103 16.39 3.84 -4.48
CA CYS A 103 16.34 3.91 -5.94
C CYS A 103 15.34 2.92 -6.52
N CYS A 104 14.72 3.28 -7.65
CA CYS A 104 14.01 2.35 -8.51
C CYS A 104 14.99 1.48 -9.31
N THR A 105 14.48 0.48 -10.01
CA THR A 105 15.26 -0.45 -10.85
C THR A 105 16.03 0.24 -11.97
N ASP A 106 15.53 1.37 -12.47
CA ASP A 106 16.08 2.03 -13.65
C ASP A 106 17.19 3.01 -13.28
N CYS A 107 17.09 3.64 -12.10
CA CYS A 107 18.12 4.54 -11.61
C CYS A 107 19.28 3.79 -10.92
N ALA A 108 19.02 2.63 -10.30
CA ALA A 108 20.04 1.91 -9.53
C ALA A 108 21.33 1.57 -10.31
N PRO A 109 21.31 1.13 -11.59
CA PRO A 109 22.51 0.80 -12.35
C PRO A 109 23.50 1.96 -12.52
N ALA A 110 23.03 3.21 -12.48
CA ALA A 110 23.87 4.40 -12.59
C ALA A 110 24.59 4.76 -11.26
N MET A 111 24.21 4.14 -10.14
CA MET A 111 24.68 4.53 -8.82
C MET A 111 25.88 3.71 -8.35
N ARG A 112 27.04 4.36 -8.21
CA ARG A 112 28.27 3.75 -7.64
C ARG A 112 28.35 3.82 -6.12
N LYS A 113 27.62 4.77 -5.51
CA LYS A 113 27.52 4.97 -4.06
C LYS A 113 26.05 5.14 -3.69
N CYS A 114 25.68 4.69 -2.50
CA CYS A 114 24.35 4.93 -1.96
C CYS A 114 24.07 6.45 -1.85
N PRO A 115 22.95 6.96 -2.40
CA PRO A 115 22.57 8.37 -2.30
C PRO A 115 22.50 8.91 -0.87
N VAL A 116 22.13 8.06 0.09
CA VAL A 116 21.92 8.44 1.50
C VAL A 116 23.24 8.38 2.27
N CYS A 117 23.79 7.18 2.48
CA CYS A 117 24.93 6.99 3.37
C CYS A 117 26.31 7.06 2.69
N LYS A 118 26.34 7.27 1.36
CA LYS A 118 27.56 7.39 0.54
C LYS A 118 28.47 6.16 0.50
N THR A 119 28.08 5.04 1.11
CA THR A 119 28.78 3.75 1.02
C THR A 119 28.86 3.28 -0.44
N TYR A 120 30.02 2.73 -0.85
CA TYR A 120 30.18 2.13 -2.17
C TYR A 120 29.26 0.91 -2.34
N VAL A 121 28.57 0.87 -3.49
CA VAL A 121 27.66 -0.21 -3.85
C VAL A 121 28.48 -1.39 -4.36
N LYS A 122 28.35 -2.53 -3.70
CA LYS A 122 28.96 -3.81 -4.12
C LYS A 122 27.97 -4.73 -4.82
N GLY A 123 26.68 -4.46 -4.67
CA GLY A 123 25.60 -5.22 -5.30
C GLY A 123 24.25 -4.56 -5.01
N THR A 124 23.23 -5.01 -5.72
CA THR A 124 21.84 -4.54 -5.59
C THR A 124 20.90 -5.72 -5.45
N VAL A 125 19.82 -5.55 -4.69
CA VAL A 125 18.74 -6.53 -4.56
C VAL A 125 17.42 -5.83 -4.81
N LYS A 126 16.59 -6.39 -5.70
CA LYS A 126 15.21 -5.92 -5.89
C LYS A 126 14.38 -6.34 -4.67
N THR A 127 13.71 -5.38 -4.05
CA THR A 127 12.86 -5.57 -2.87
C THR A 127 11.39 -5.49 -3.27
N PHE A 128 10.55 -6.22 -2.54
CA PHE A 128 9.10 -6.12 -2.62
C PHE A 128 8.63 -5.68 -1.23
N LEU A 129 8.08 -4.46 -1.14
CA LEU A 129 7.49 -3.93 0.09
C LEU A 129 6.01 -4.33 0.06
N ALA A 130 5.59 -5.12 1.03
CA ALA A 130 4.20 -5.56 1.24
C ALA A 130 3.50 -4.63 2.24
#